data_AF-A0A3A4R067-F1
#
_entry.id   AF-A0A3A4R067-F1
#
_cell.length_a   1.000
_cell.length_b   1.000
_cell.length_c   1.000
_cell.angle_alpha   90.00
_cell.angle_beta   90.00
_cell.angle_gamma   90.00
#
_symmetry.space_group_name_H-M   'P 1'
#
loop_
_entity.id
_entity.type
_entity.pdbx_description
1 polymer ?
#
loop_
_entity_poly.entity_id
_entity_poly.type
_entity_poly.pdbx_seq_one_letter_code
_entity_poly.pdbx_strand_id
1 'polypeptide(L)' 'LVEGQVIVELKAVEGMNKIYEAQLLTYLKAMDKRVGLLINFNVERLKEGIKRLII' A
#
# COMPACT_ATOMS: atom_id res chain seq x y z
N LEU A 1 3.59 -5.58 -8.00
CA LEU A 1 2.49 -5.34 -8.97
C LEU A 1 1.76 -6.65 -9.17
N VAL A 2 0.43 -6.67 -9.13
CA VAL A 2 -0.37 -7.88 -9.39
C VAL A 2 -1.12 -7.69 -10.70
N GLU A 3 -0.91 -8.61 -11.66
CA GLU A 3 -1.56 -8.62 -12.98
C GLU A 3 -1.49 -7.27 -13.73
N GLY A 4 -0.47 -6.45 -13.46
CA GLY A 4 -0.39 -5.11 -14.03
C GLY A 4 -1.47 -4.12 -13.58
N GLN A 5 -2.34 -4.48 -12.62
CA GLN A 5 -3.53 -3.70 -12.24
C GLN A 5 -3.48 -3.15 -10.82
N VAL A 6 -2.88 -3.88 -9.88
CA VAL A 6 -2.83 -3.48 -8.47
C VAL A 6 -1.39 -3.22 -8.04
N ILE A 7 -1.15 -2.03 -7.49
CA ILE A 7 0.13 -1.71 -6.84
C ILE A 7 0.09 -2.26 -5.42
N VAL A 8 1.15 -2.98 -5.03
CA VAL A 8 1.29 -3.55 -3.69
C VAL A 8 2.59 -3.01 -3.11
N GLU A 9 2.49 -2.29 -2.01
CA GLU A 9 3.61 -1.70 -1.26
C GLU A 9 3.72 -2.42 0.08
N LEU A 10 4.88 -3.02 0.36
CA LEU A 10 5.11 -3.82 1.55
C LEU A 10 6.00 -3.07 2.54
N LYS A 11 5.69 -3.16 3.83
CA LYS A 11 6.47 -2.62 4.94
C LYS A 11 6.61 -3.66 6.06
N ALA A 12 7.65 -3.49 6.87
CA ALA A 12 7.84 -4.23 8.12
C ALA A 12 8.33 -3.23 9.17
N VAL A 13 7.43 -2.36 9.62
CA VAL A 13 7.74 -1.22 10.49
C VAL A 13 6.85 -1.24 11.73
N GLU A 14 7.35 -0.78 12.87
CA GLU A 14 6.57 -0.71 14.12
C GLU A 14 5.32 0.17 14.01
N GLY A 15 5.38 1.25 13.24
CA GLY A 15 4.28 2.20 13.09
C GLY A 15 4.06 2.62 11.63
N MET A 16 2.79 2.70 11.24
CA MET A 16 2.41 3.22 9.93
C MET A 16 2.40 4.75 9.92
N ASN A 17 3.12 5.35 8.97
CA ASN A 17 3.15 6.78 8.77
C ASN A 17 2.35 7.17 7.51
N LYS A 18 1.63 8.30 7.57
CA LYS A 18 0.87 8.87 6.44
C LYS A 18 1.72 9.08 5.18
N ILE A 19 3.04 9.26 5.32
CA ILE A 19 3.96 9.37 4.17
C ILE A 19 3.94 8.13 3.27
N TYR A 20 3.71 6.93 3.83
CA TYR A 20 3.62 5.70 3.04
C TYR A 20 2.37 5.67 2.17
N GLU A 21 1.28 6.28 2.63
CA GLU A 21 0.07 6.45 1.83
C GLU A 21 0.30 7.46 0.70
N ALA A 22 0.96 8.59 1.00
CA ALA A 22 1.33 9.59 0.00
C ALA A 22 2.27 9.02 -1.08
N GLN A 23 3.21 8.16 -0.68
CA GLN A 23 4.09 7.42 -1.59
C GLN A 23 3.27 6.53 -2.54
N LEU A 24 2.37 5.70 -1.99
CA LEU A 24 1.53 4.82 -2.80
C LEU A 24 0.60 5.61 -3.74
N LEU A 25 0.00 6.72 -3.28
CA LEU A 25 -0.81 7.60 -4.12
C LEU A 25 -0.02 8.20 -5.28
N THR A 26 1.24 8.56 -5.05
CA THR A 26 2.15 9.04 -6.11
C THR A 26 2.37 7.96 -7.17
N TYR A 27 2.61 6.71 -6.75
CA TYR A 27 2.77 5.60 -7.69
C TYR A 27 1.50 5.27 -8.46
N LEU A 28 0.33 5.30 -7.80
CA LEU A 28 -0.95 5.10 -8.47
C LEU A 28 -1.17 6.10 -9.60
N LYS A 29 -0.88 7.39 -9.35
CA LYS A 29 -0.95 8.44 -10.37
C LYS A 29 0.09 8.25 -11.48
N ALA A 30 1.34 7.98 -11.12
CA ALA A 30 2.44 7.86 -12.08
C ALA A 30 2.28 6.65 -13.03
N MET A 31 1.63 5.58 -12.56
CA MET A 31 1.46 4.34 -13.31
C MET A 31 0.06 4.18 -13.92
N ASP A 32 -0.80 5.20 -13.81
CA ASP A 32 -2.21 5.17 -14.23
C ASP A 32 -2.96 3.94 -13.69
N LYS A 33 -2.88 3.74 -12.37
CA LYS A 33 -3.55 2.65 -11.64
C LYS A 33 -4.49 3.20 -10.58
N ARG A 34 -5.62 2.53 -10.38
CA ARG A 34 -6.70 2.99 -9.48
C ARG A 34 -6.66 2.36 -8.10
N VAL A 35 -6.00 1.20 -7.95
CA VAL A 35 -6.04 0.42 -6.70
C VAL A 35 -4.63 0.14 -6.19
N GLY A 36 -4.40 0.50 -4.93
CA GLY A 36 -3.18 0.20 -4.19
C GLY A 36 -3.46 -0.53 -2.89
N LEU A 37 -2.56 -1.46 -2.53
CA LEU A 37 -2.52 -2.12 -1.23
C LEU A 37 -1.23 -1.74 -0.52
N LEU A 38 -1.35 -1.13 0.65
CA LEU A 38 -0.25 -0.88 1.56
C LEU A 38 -0.32 -1.92 2.68
N ILE A 39 0.70 -2.77 2.80
CA ILE A 39 0.69 -3.92 3.70
C ILE A 39 1.87 -3.83 4.66
N ASN A 40 1.59 -3.71 5.97
CA ASN A 40 2.58 -3.86 7.02
C ASN A 40 2.57 -5.29 7.56
N PHE A 41 3.72 -5.97 7.50
CA PHE A 41 3.88 -7.32 8.05
C PHE A 41 4.24 -7.34 9.53
N ASN A 42 4.62 -6.20 10.11
CA ASN A 42 4.95 -6.12 11.54
C ASN A 42 3.70 -5.95 12.41
N VAL A 43 2.79 -6.92 12.31
CA VAL A 43 1.52 -7.00 13.06
C VAL A 43 1.22 -8.46 13.39
N GLU A 44 0.49 -8.72 14.48
CA GLU A 44 0.14 -10.09 14.88
C GLU A 44 -0.76 -10.79 13.85
N ARG A 45 -1.65 -10.03 13.19
CA ARG A 45 -2.59 -10.53 12.19
C ARG A 45 -2.49 -9.70 10.94
N LEU A 46 -2.09 -10.31 9.83
CA LEU A 46 -1.85 -9.60 8.57
C LEU A 46 -3.00 -8.69 8.14
N LYS A 47 -4.25 -9.10 8.37
CA LYS A 47 -5.44 -8.30 8.04
C LYS A 47 -5.46 -6.90 8.70
N GLU A 48 -4.77 -6.72 9.83
CA GLU A 48 -4.68 -5.45 10.57
C GLU A 48 -3.60 -4.53 9.97
N GLY A 49 -2.65 -5.09 9.23
CA GLY A 49 -1.60 -4.35 8.54
C GLY A 49 -1.96 -3.95 7.10
N ILE A 50 -3.12 -4.36 6.58
CA ILE A 50 -3.53 -4.06 5.21
C ILE A 50 -4.36 -2.78 5.17
N LYS A 51 -3.93 -1.83 4.34
CA LYS A 51 -4.70 -0.63 3.98
C LYS A 51 -4.90 -0.55 2.47
N ARG A 52 -6.15 -0.46 2.05
CA ARG A 52 -6.53 -0.26 0.64
C ARG A 52 -6.68 1.23 0.34
N LEU A 53 -6.07 1.67 -0.74
CA LEU A 53 -6.16 3.04 -1.27
C LEU A 53 -6.75 3.02 -2.68
N ILE A 54 -7.61 3.98 -2.98
CA ILE A 54 -8.32 4.14 -4.26
C ILE A 54 -8.20 5.60 -4.69
N ILE A 55 -7.95 5.84 -5.98
CA ILE A 55 -7.92 7.17 -6.62
C ILE A 55 -8.97 7.26 -7.72
#